data_AF-A0A9X0FY23-F1
#
_entry.id   AF-A0A9X0FY23-F1
#
_cell.length_a   1.000
_cell.length_b   1.000
_cell.length_c   1.000
_cell.angle_alpha   90.00
_cell.angle_beta   90.00
_cell.angle_gamma   90.00
#
_symmetry.space_group_name_H-M   'P 1'
#
loop_
_entity.id
_entity.type
_entity.pdbx_description
1 polymer ?
#
loop_
_entity_poly.entity_id
_entity_poly.type
_entity_poly.pdbx_seq_one_letter_code
_entity_poly.pdbx_strand_id
1 'polypeptide(L)'
;MANTQQLKSITNDSDNNKSVFRKILSWKIGVIDLPVYIVLAAIILTAAYFNKIPANMLGGFAVIMILGIFLGDVGQRIPILKDIGGPAILSLFVPSFLVFFHVLNPNSLEAVTSLMKTSNFLYFYISALVVGSILGMQRTVLVQGLIRMFVPLVAGTITAVAAGILVGLLVGYTPHHSFFFIIVPIIAGGVGEGILPLSIAYSQILGVSAESLISQLIPAAVIGNVIAIICAGAMKKLGEKRPELNGNGRLVKSKEANEIFEQPDMDTKVDFSLMGAGVLVACTTFIFGGLLESFVHIPGPILMIVLAALIKYLNVMPQHLQNGSQQFYKFVSKSFTWPLMVGLGILYIPLDDVATVISIPFVCVCIAVVLGMVGSGYFVGKFMNMYPVESAIVTGCHSGLGGTGDVAILSASGRMGLMPFAQVSTRLGGAATVICATILLRMFT
;
A
#
# COMPACT_ATOMS: atom_id res chain seq x y z
N MET A 1 -26.16 -69.10 34.83
CA MET A 1 -26.07 -69.83 33.55
C MET A 1 -25.75 -68.84 32.45
N ALA A 2 -24.70 -69.14 31.67
CA ALA A 2 -24.33 -68.65 30.34
C ALA A 2 -24.36 -67.12 30.07
N ASN A 3 -23.20 -66.46 29.96
CA ASN A 3 -22.43 -66.23 28.72
C ASN A 3 -23.12 -65.30 27.71
N THR A 4 -22.65 -64.06 27.62
CA THR A 4 -22.75 -63.26 26.40
C THR A 4 -21.42 -62.56 26.16
N GLN A 5 -20.57 -63.25 25.41
CA GLN A 5 -19.36 -62.70 24.80
C GLN A 5 -19.73 -61.64 23.76
N GLN A 6 -19.01 -60.51 23.84
CA GLN A 6 -18.43 -59.77 22.71
C GLN A 6 -19.32 -59.49 21.49
N LEU A 7 -19.91 -58.30 21.43
CA LEU A 7 -19.89 -57.49 20.21
C LEU A 7 -18.89 -56.35 20.40
N LYS A 8 -17.68 -56.49 19.84
CA LYS A 8 -16.80 -55.36 19.56
C LYS A 8 -17.49 -54.50 18.49
N SER A 9 -18.03 -53.34 18.86
CA SER A 9 -18.50 -52.35 17.90
C SER A 9 -17.31 -51.71 17.18
N ILE A 10 -17.20 -52.03 15.90
CA ILE A 10 -16.33 -51.38 14.92
C ILE A 10 -16.93 -49.99 14.66
N THR A 11 -16.68 -49.02 15.53
CA THR A 11 -17.13 -47.63 15.37
C THR A 11 -16.15 -46.69 16.06
N ASN A 12 -14.95 -46.50 15.50
CA ASN A 12 -14.06 -45.42 15.93
C ASN A 12 -13.47 -44.59 14.78
N ASP A 13 -13.64 -44.98 13.51
CA ASP A 13 -13.14 -44.19 12.36
C ASP A 13 -14.19 -43.26 11.72
N SER A 14 -15.49 -43.53 11.88
CA SER A 14 -16.55 -42.76 11.21
C SER A 14 -16.94 -41.45 11.92
N ASP A 15 -16.74 -41.35 13.24
CA ASP A 15 -17.05 -40.13 14.00
C ASP A 15 -15.90 -39.11 13.98
N ASN A 16 -14.66 -39.57 13.90
CA ASN A 16 -13.50 -38.67 13.76
C ASN A 16 -13.50 -37.98 12.38
N ASN A 17 -13.89 -38.72 11.32
CA ASN A 17 -14.00 -38.16 9.97
C ASN A 17 -15.14 -37.14 9.84
N LYS A 18 -16.28 -37.34 10.52
CA LYS A 18 -17.37 -36.35 10.58
C LYS A 18 -16.99 -35.08 11.34
N SER A 19 -16.15 -35.20 12.38
CA SER A 19 -15.63 -34.07 13.15
C SER A 19 -14.64 -33.21 12.34
N VAL A 20 -13.73 -33.85 11.60
CA VAL A 20 -12.79 -33.16 10.70
C VAL A 20 -13.54 -32.53 9.51
N PHE A 21 -14.49 -33.25 8.90
CA PHE A 21 -15.29 -32.73 7.78
C PHE A 21 -16.13 -31.50 8.19
N ARG A 22 -16.74 -31.52 9.38
CA ARG A 22 -17.44 -30.34 9.91
C ARG A 22 -16.51 -29.17 10.22
N LYS A 23 -15.30 -29.42 10.71
CA LYS A 23 -14.27 -28.37 10.91
C LYS A 23 -13.80 -27.75 9.59
N ILE A 24 -13.71 -28.53 8.52
CA ILE A 24 -13.36 -28.02 7.18
C ILE A 24 -14.52 -27.20 6.61
N LEU A 25 -15.77 -27.66 6.79
CA LEU A 25 -16.95 -26.92 6.34
C LEU A 25 -17.16 -25.58 7.07
N SER A 26 -16.76 -25.48 8.33
CA SER A 26 -16.85 -24.23 9.11
C SER A 26 -15.63 -23.31 8.94
N TRP A 27 -14.64 -23.73 8.15
CA TRP A 27 -13.48 -22.90 7.88
C TRP A 27 -13.87 -21.77 6.93
N LYS A 28 -13.41 -20.55 7.22
CA LYS A 28 -13.68 -19.34 6.43
C LYS A 28 -12.40 -18.82 5.81
N ILE A 29 -12.51 -18.31 4.58
CA ILE A 29 -11.48 -17.52 3.92
C ILE A 29 -12.00 -16.08 3.83
N GLY A 30 -11.43 -15.20 4.66
CA GLY A 30 -12.01 -13.88 4.87
C GLY A 30 -13.43 -13.97 5.43
N VAL A 31 -14.41 -13.45 4.69
CA VAL A 31 -15.84 -13.47 5.06
C VAL A 31 -16.63 -14.62 4.44
N ILE A 32 -16.02 -15.41 3.55
CA ILE A 32 -16.69 -16.44 2.76
C ILE A 32 -16.39 -17.82 3.36
N ASP A 33 -17.42 -18.66 3.50
CA ASP A 33 -17.24 -20.04 3.94
C ASP A 33 -16.45 -20.84 2.89
N LEU A 34 -15.51 -21.67 3.32
CA LEU A 34 -14.55 -22.36 2.46
C LEU A 34 -15.22 -23.15 1.31
N PRO A 35 -16.31 -23.92 1.51
CA PRO A 35 -16.96 -24.63 0.41
C PRO A 35 -17.47 -23.69 -0.68
N VAL A 36 -18.06 -22.56 -0.30
CA VAL A 36 -18.57 -21.54 -1.23
C VAL A 36 -17.40 -20.90 -1.98
N TYR A 37 -16.34 -20.55 -1.25
CA TYR A 37 -15.13 -20.00 -1.85
C TYR A 37 -14.53 -20.94 -2.91
N ILE A 38 -14.44 -22.25 -2.61
CA ILE A 38 -13.90 -23.24 -3.56
C ILE A 38 -14.74 -23.29 -4.84
N VAL A 39 -16.07 -23.26 -4.73
CA VAL A 39 -16.96 -23.26 -5.91
C VAL A 39 -16.75 -21.99 -6.73
N LEU A 40 -16.71 -20.81 -6.10
CA LEU A 40 -16.46 -19.54 -6.79
C LEU A 40 -15.10 -19.53 -7.49
N ALA A 41 -14.05 -19.98 -6.79
CA ALA A 41 -12.70 -20.09 -7.34
C ALA A 41 -12.66 -21.08 -8.51
N ALA A 42 -13.32 -22.24 -8.40
CA ALA A 42 -13.36 -23.24 -9.47
C ALA A 42 -14.03 -22.69 -10.74
N ILE A 43 -15.13 -21.95 -10.61
CA ILE A 43 -15.80 -21.30 -11.75
C ILE A 43 -14.84 -20.32 -12.43
N ILE A 44 -14.18 -19.46 -11.66
CA ILE A 44 -13.27 -18.44 -12.20
C ILE A 44 -12.02 -19.05 -12.83
N LEU A 45 -11.44 -20.08 -12.20
CA LEU A 45 -10.29 -20.82 -12.75
C LEU A 45 -10.66 -21.58 -14.03
N THR A 46 -11.86 -22.17 -14.07
CA THR A 46 -12.36 -22.85 -15.28
C THR A 46 -12.58 -21.84 -16.41
N ALA A 47 -13.17 -20.67 -16.11
CA ALA A 47 -13.30 -19.58 -17.08
C ALA A 47 -11.94 -19.07 -17.58
N ALA A 48 -10.94 -18.96 -16.70
CA ALA A 48 -9.57 -18.62 -17.07
C ALA A 48 -8.95 -19.69 -18.00
N TYR A 49 -9.13 -20.97 -17.68
CA TYR A 49 -8.63 -22.09 -18.47
C TYR A 49 -9.20 -22.09 -19.89
N PHE A 50 -10.50 -21.80 -20.04
CA PHE A 50 -11.16 -21.73 -21.34
C PHE A 50 -11.04 -20.37 -22.06
N ASN A 51 -10.25 -19.42 -21.54
CA ASN A 51 -10.11 -18.06 -22.09
C ASN A 51 -11.46 -17.32 -22.21
N LYS A 52 -12.34 -17.49 -21.24
CA LYS A 52 -13.69 -16.90 -21.21
C LYS A 52 -13.84 -15.81 -20.16
N ILE A 53 -12.76 -15.32 -19.56
CA ILE A 53 -12.83 -14.17 -18.65
C ILE A 53 -13.02 -12.91 -19.49
N PRO A 54 -14.06 -12.10 -19.23
CA PRO A 54 -14.27 -10.87 -19.98
C PRO A 54 -13.18 -9.86 -19.62
N ALA A 55 -12.58 -9.22 -20.64
CA ALA A 55 -11.54 -8.21 -20.48
C ALA A 55 -12.10 -6.84 -20.02
N ASN A 56 -12.85 -6.84 -18.93
CA ASN A 56 -13.52 -5.67 -18.37
C ASN A 56 -13.43 -5.66 -16.84
N MET A 57 -14.07 -4.67 -16.22
CA MET A 57 -14.07 -4.49 -14.77
C MET A 57 -14.54 -5.74 -14.01
N LEU A 58 -15.56 -6.46 -14.50
CA LEU A 58 -16.08 -7.66 -13.83
C LEU A 58 -15.08 -8.81 -13.87
N GLY A 59 -14.49 -9.09 -15.04
CA GLY A 59 -13.49 -10.14 -15.18
C GLY A 59 -12.21 -9.84 -14.40
N GLY A 60 -11.75 -8.58 -14.44
CA GLY A 60 -10.61 -8.14 -13.64
C GLY A 60 -10.86 -8.33 -12.15
N PHE A 61 -12.04 -7.91 -11.65
CA PHE A 61 -12.40 -8.10 -10.24
C PHE A 61 -12.48 -9.57 -9.86
N ALA A 62 -13.04 -10.43 -10.70
CA ALA A 62 -13.12 -11.86 -10.43
C ALA A 62 -11.72 -12.46 -10.17
N VAL A 63 -10.74 -12.13 -11.01
CA VAL A 63 -9.35 -12.61 -10.86
C VAL A 63 -8.71 -12.07 -9.59
N ILE A 64 -8.70 -10.75 -9.41
CA ILE A 64 -7.97 -10.14 -8.29
C ILE A 64 -8.63 -10.42 -6.93
N MET A 65 -9.97 -10.54 -6.87
CA MET A 65 -10.67 -10.78 -5.61
C MET A 65 -10.49 -12.20 -5.11
N ILE A 66 -10.60 -13.21 -5.99
CA ILE A 66 -10.36 -14.61 -5.59
C ILE A 66 -8.95 -14.76 -5.03
N LEU A 67 -7.94 -14.32 -5.79
CA LEU A 67 -6.55 -14.38 -5.33
C LEU A 67 -6.33 -13.52 -4.07
N GLY A 68 -6.88 -12.30 -4.03
CA GLY A 68 -6.65 -11.34 -2.95
C GLY A 68 -7.24 -11.79 -1.63
N ILE A 69 -8.48 -12.28 -1.63
CA ILE A 69 -9.15 -12.79 -0.43
C ILE A 69 -8.39 -14.00 0.13
N PHE A 70 -7.96 -14.92 -0.74
CA PHE A 70 -7.17 -16.09 -0.34
C PHE A 70 -5.80 -15.74 0.20
N LEU A 71 -4.99 -15.01 -0.56
CA LEU A 71 -3.63 -14.66 -0.17
C LEU A 71 -3.60 -13.75 1.05
N GLY A 72 -4.56 -12.84 1.16
CA GLY A 72 -4.74 -11.99 2.32
C GLY A 72 -5.04 -12.80 3.58
N ASP A 73 -6.00 -13.74 3.52
CA ASP A 73 -6.37 -14.60 4.64
C ASP A 73 -5.21 -15.54 5.05
N VAL A 74 -4.53 -16.16 4.08
CA VAL A 74 -3.34 -16.99 4.32
C VAL A 74 -2.24 -16.17 5.00
N GLY A 75 -1.97 -14.95 4.51
CA GLY A 75 -0.95 -14.07 5.07
C GLY A 75 -1.24 -13.64 6.51
N GLN A 76 -2.51 -13.56 6.91
CA GLN A 76 -2.91 -13.23 8.28
C GLN A 76 -2.71 -14.41 9.25
N ARG A 77 -2.74 -15.66 8.75
CA ARG A 77 -2.66 -16.87 9.58
C ARG A 77 -1.24 -17.36 9.81
N ILE A 78 -0.29 -17.05 8.91
CA ILE A 78 1.10 -17.51 9.05
C ILE A 78 1.80 -16.73 10.18
N PRO A 79 2.24 -17.38 11.28
CA PRO A 79 2.65 -16.69 12.51
C PRO A 79 3.81 -15.69 12.39
N ILE A 80 4.78 -15.97 11.51
CA ILE A 80 5.93 -15.06 11.28
C ILE A 80 5.54 -13.97 10.29
N LEU A 81 4.82 -14.35 9.24
CA LEU A 81 4.51 -13.49 8.12
C LEU A 81 3.47 -12.43 8.51
N LYS A 82 2.47 -12.77 9.34
CA LYS A 82 1.45 -11.84 9.83
C LYS A 82 2.03 -10.61 10.54
N ASP A 83 3.18 -10.77 11.20
CA ASP A 83 3.83 -9.74 12.02
C ASP A 83 4.69 -8.77 11.19
N ILE A 84 5.00 -9.12 9.93
CA ILE A 84 5.85 -8.34 9.03
C ILE A 84 5.10 -7.82 7.78
N GLY A 85 3.77 -7.78 7.82
CA GLY A 85 2.95 -7.34 6.68
C GLY A 85 2.58 -8.47 5.71
N GLY A 86 2.51 -9.70 6.21
CA GLY A 86 2.30 -10.91 5.43
C GLY A 86 1.16 -10.91 4.41
N PRO A 87 -0.03 -10.40 4.74
CA PRO A 87 -1.13 -10.27 3.78
C PRO A 87 -0.73 -9.40 2.58
N ALA A 88 -0.10 -8.26 2.83
CA ALA A 88 0.37 -7.37 1.77
C ALA A 88 1.48 -8.03 0.94
N ILE A 89 2.48 -8.66 1.58
CA ILE A 89 3.59 -9.32 0.90
C ILE A 89 3.10 -10.46 0.01
N LEU A 90 2.25 -11.36 0.53
CA LEU A 90 1.74 -12.49 -0.24
C LEU A 90 0.84 -12.04 -1.39
N SER A 91 -0.11 -11.13 -1.12
CA SER A 91 -0.99 -10.60 -2.16
C SER A 91 -0.24 -9.83 -3.23
N LEU A 92 0.95 -9.29 -2.93
CA LEU A 92 1.77 -8.58 -3.88
C LEU A 92 2.68 -9.53 -4.69
N PHE A 93 3.48 -10.37 -4.01
CA PHE A 93 4.52 -11.16 -4.68
C PHE A 93 4.03 -12.46 -5.30
N VAL A 94 3.08 -13.16 -4.69
CA VAL A 94 2.60 -14.43 -5.26
C VAL A 94 2.06 -14.20 -6.67
N PRO A 95 1.20 -13.20 -6.94
CA PRO A 95 0.74 -12.92 -8.29
C PRO A 95 1.87 -12.48 -9.23
N SER A 96 2.85 -11.71 -8.78
CA SER A 96 4.03 -11.38 -9.59
C SER A 96 4.80 -12.62 -10.02
N PHE A 97 5.00 -13.59 -9.11
CA PHE A 97 5.61 -14.87 -9.45
C PHE A 97 4.76 -15.68 -10.42
N LEU A 98 3.43 -15.67 -10.29
CA LEU A 98 2.55 -16.32 -11.26
C LEU A 98 2.66 -15.71 -12.66
N VAL A 99 2.92 -14.40 -12.77
CA VAL A 99 3.23 -13.75 -14.05
C VAL A 99 4.61 -14.19 -14.56
N PHE A 100 5.64 -14.12 -13.71
CA PHE A 100 7.02 -14.47 -14.07
C PHE A 100 7.16 -15.92 -14.56
N PHE A 101 6.50 -16.87 -13.90
CA PHE A 101 6.48 -18.28 -14.32
C PHE A 101 5.45 -18.57 -15.43
N HIS A 102 4.81 -17.54 -16.01
CA HIS A 102 3.84 -17.66 -17.09
C HIS A 102 2.66 -18.59 -16.75
N VAL A 103 2.26 -18.62 -15.47
CA VAL A 103 1.12 -19.42 -14.96
C VAL A 103 -0.21 -18.73 -15.22
N LEU A 104 -0.24 -17.39 -15.20
CA LEU A 104 -1.46 -16.65 -15.51
C LEU A 104 -1.71 -16.63 -17.02
N ASN A 105 -2.93 -17.00 -17.38
CA ASN A 105 -3.40 -16.98 -18.76
C ASN A 105 -3.42 -15.53 -19.32
N PRO A 106 -3.04 -15.30 -20.60
CA PRO A 106 -3.09 -13.98 -21.24
C PRO A 106 -4.44 -13.24 -21.12
N ASN A 107 -5.56 -13.95 -21.25
CA ASN A 107 -6.90 -13.38 -21.10
C ASN A 107 -7.17 -12.87 -19.67
N SER A 108 -6.65 -13.57 -18.65
CA SER A 108 -6.70 -13.10 -17.26
C SER A 108 -5.84 -11.85 -17.06
N LEU A 109 -4.65 -11.80 -17.67
CA LEU A 109 -3.77 -10.63 -17.61
C LEU A 109 -4.41 -9.42 -18.28
N GLU A 110 -5.06 -9.62 -19.41
CA GLU A 110 -5.80 -8.56 -20.11
C GLU A 110 -6.96 -8.03 -19.25
N ALA A 111 -7.73 -8.91 -18.60
CA ALA A 111 -8.81 -8.51 -17.72
C ALA A 111 -8.32 -7.69 -16.50
N VAL A 112 -7.22 -8.13 -15.88
CA VAL A 112 -6.60 -7.38 -14.76
C VAL A 112 -6.03 -6.05 -15.26
N THR A 113 -5.40 -6.03 -16.44
CA THR A 113 -4.88 -4.80 -17.07
C THR A 113 -6.01 -3.81 -17.35
N SER A 114 -7.13 -4.28 -17.90
CA SER A 114 -8.33 -3.48 -18.16
C SER A 114 -8.87 -2.84 -16.89
N LEU A 115 -8.98 -3.59 -15.79
CA LEU A 115 -9.42 -3.06 -14.50
C LEU A 115 -8.44 -2.00 -13.93
N MET A 116 -7.15 -2.31 -13.92
CA MET A 116 -6.16 -1.51 -13.20
C MET A 116 -5.69 -0.28 -13.99
N LYS A 117 -5.50 -0.41 -15.30
CA LYS A 117 -5.01 0.67 -16.18
C LYS A 117 -6.15 1.38 -16.92
N THR A 118 -7.10 0.65 -17.49
CA THR A 118 -8.19 1.28 -18.28
C THR A 118 -9.28 1.86 -17.38
N SER A 119 -9.77 1.10 -16.40
CA SER A 119 -10.77 1.58 -15.43
C SER A 119 -10.16 2.38 -14.27
N ASN A 120 -8.83 2.49 -14.19
CA ASN A 120 -8.10 3.25 -13.17
C ASN A 120 -8.50 2.90 -11.72
N PHE A 121 -8.71 1.60 -11.44
CA PHE A 121 -9.17 1.14 -10.13
C PHE A 121 -8.26 1.57 -8.98
N LEU A 122 -6.94 1.66 -9.21
CA LEU A 122 -5.98 2.17 -8.23
C LEU A 122 -6.30 3.62 -7.80
N TYR A 123 -6.54 4.52 -8.75
CA TYR A 123 -6.84 5.92 -8.44
C TYR A 123 -8.21 6.07 -7.79
N PHE A 124 -9.19 5.26 -8.21
CA PHE A 124 -10.48 5.19 -7.52
C PHE A 124 -10.30 4.79 -6.04
N TYR A 125 -9.50 3.76 -5.78
CA TYR A 125 -9.18 3.31 -4.43
C TYR A 125 -8.46 4.40 -3.62
N ILE A 126 -7.42 5.03 -4.18
CA ILE A 126 -6.66 6.13 -3.53
C ILE A 126 -7.60 7.29 -3.21
N SER A 127 -8.44 7.71 -4.16
CA SER A 127 -9.40 8.80 -3.97
C SER A 127 -10.36 8.50 -2.81
N ALA A 128 -10.95 7.31 -2.80
CA ALA A 128 -11.85 6.87 -1.73
C ALA A 128 -11.16 6.95 -0.36
N LEU A 129 -9.92 6.44 -0.26
CA LEU A 129 -9.17 6.43 0.99
C LEU A 129 -8.78 7.81 1.46
N VAL A 130 -8.18 8.62 0.58
CA VAL A 130 -7.67 9.94 0.93
C VAL A 130 -8.82 10.84 1.34
N VAL A 131 -9.86 10.96 0.51
CA VAL A 131 -10.97 11.87 0.78
C VAL A 131 -11.76 11.41 2.01
N GLY A 132 -12.09 10.12 2.10
CA GLY A 132 -12.85 9.59 3.23
C GLY A 132 -12.10 9.64 4.57
N SER A 133 -10.78 9.44 4.58
CA SER A 133 -9.97 9.55 5.81
C SER A 133 -9.73 11.00 6.24
N ILE A 134 -9.55 11.95 5.30
CA ILE A 134 -9.45 13.38 5.61
C ILE A 134 -10.76 13.89 6.21
N LEU A 135 -11.88 13.62 5.54
CA LEU A 135 -13.20 14.09 5.99
C LEU A 135 -13.61 13.44 7.31
N GLY A 136 -13.17 12.19 7.57
CA GLY A 136 -13.37 11.50 8.85
C GLY A 136 -12.44 11.94 9.99
N MET A 137 -11.45 12.81 9.74
CA MET A 137 -10.48 13.25 10.76
C MET A 137 -10.95 14.51 11.48
N GLN A 138 -10.38 14.79 12.67
CA GLN A 138 -10.53 16.09 13.31
C GLN A 138 -9.66 17.15 12.60
N ARG A 139 -10.22 18.35 12.40
CA ARG A 139 -9.58 19.46 11.68
C ARG A 139 -8.22 19.87 12.24
N THR A 140 -8.06 19.88 13.56
CA THR A 140 -6.82 20.28 14.23
C THR A 140 -5.71 19.25 14.01
N VAL A 141 -6.04 17.97 14.14
CA VAL A 141 -5.11 16.85 13.88
C VAL A 141 -4.66 16.82 12.43
N LEU A 142 -5.59 17.08 11.49
CA LEU A 142 -5.29 17.14 10.06
C LEU A 142 -4.25 18.21 9.74
N VAL A 143 -4.51 19.46 10.11
CA VAL A 143 -3.64 20.60 9.78
C VAL A 143 -2.29 20.47 10.48
N GLN A 144 -2.28 20.13 11.76
CA GLN A 144 -1.03 19.91 12.50
C GLN A 144 -0.23 18.74 11.92
N GLY A 145 -0.91 17.66 11.52
CA GLY A 145 -0.27 16.49 10.91
C GLY A 145 0.40 16.83 9.59
N LEU A 146 -0.32 17.49 8.68
CA LEU A 146 0.20 17.88 7.37
C LEU A 146 1.41 18.82 7.50
N ILE A 147 1.33 19.83 8.36
CA ILE A 147 2.42 20.80 8.54
C ILE A 147 3.64 20.14 9.21
N ARG A 148 3.45 19.42 10.32
CA ARG A 148 4.58 18.86 11.08
C ARG A 148 5.31 17.75 10.33
N MET A 149 4.63 17.05 9.44
CA MET A 149 5.18 15.94 8.68
C MET A 149 6.29 16.35 7.70
N PHE A 150 6.32 17.61 7.24
CA PHE A 150 7.38 18.10 6.37
C PHE A 150 8.79 17.94 6.98
N VAL A 151 8.92 18.18 8.28
CA VAL A 151 10.23 18.12 8.95
C VAL A 151 10.79 16.69 8.99
N PRO A 152 10.05 15.66 9.47
CA PRO A 152 10.47 14.26 9.35
C PRO A 152 10.73 13.80 7.93
N LEU A 153 9.96 14.28 6.94
CA LEU A 153 10.15 13.90 5.53
C LEU A 153 11.50 14.39 4.98
N VAL A 154 11.81 15.68 5.18
CA VAL A 154 13.07 16.28 4.71
C VAL A 154 14.27 15.66 5.45
N ALA A 155 14.19 15.57 6.77
CA ALA A 155 15.24 14.96 7.57
C ALA A 155 15.43 13.46 7.22
N GLY A 156 14.34 12.75 6.94
CA GLY A 156 14.35 11.37 6.47
C GLY A 156 15.04 11.22 5.14
N THR A 157 14.74 12.10 4.19
CA THR A 157 15.38 12.13 2.86
C THR A 157 16.89 12.34 2.97
N ILE A 158 17.33 13.33 3.77
CA ILE A 158 18.76 13.59 3.99
C ILE A 158 19.45 12.38 4.63
N THR A 159 18.82 11.78 5.64
CA THR A 159 19.36 10.61 6.35
C THR A 159 19.44 9.40 5.43
N ALA A 160 18.42 9.16 4.61
CA ALA A 160 18.36 8.08 3.64
C ALA A 160 19.44 8.22 2.56
N VAL A 161 19.66 9.43 2.04
CA VAL A 161 20.74 9.74 1.10
C VAL A 161 22.10 9.51 1.74
N ALA A 162 22.34 10.04 2.94
CA ALA A 162 23.61 9.88 3.64
C ALA A 162 23.93 8.42 3.95
N ALA A 163 22.94 7.68 4.49
CA ALA A 163 23.09 6.25 4.79
C ALA A 163 23.29 5.41 3.53
N GLY A 164 22.53 5.68 2.46
CA GLY A 164 22.65 4.99 1.18
C GLY A 164 24.01 5.20 0.51
N ILE A 165 24.53 6.44 0.50
CA ILE A 165 25.86 6.74 -0.05
C ILE A 165 26.95 6.08 0.79
N LEU A 166 26.85 6.16 2.12
CA LEU A 166 27.84 5.56 3.03
C LEU A 166 27.91 4.03 2.82
N VAL A 167 26.76 3.34 2.85
CA VAL A 167 26.72 1.90 2.62
C VAL A 167 27.13 1.56 1.19
N GLY A 168 26.72 2.36 0.20
CA GLY A 168 27.15 2.23 -1.19
C GLY A 168 28.66 2.20 -1.34
N LEU A 169 29.37 3.17 -0.73
CA LEU A 169 30.82 3.23 -0.70
C LEU A 169 31.44 2.00 -0.04
N LEU A 170 30.88 1.54 1.09
CA LEU A 170 31.39 0.37 1.82
C LEU A 170 31.25 -0.93 1.02
N VAL A 171 30.22 -1.05 0.17
CA VAL A 171 29.97 -2.24 -0.66
C VAL A 171 30.52 -2.11 -2.09
N GLY A 172 31.26 -1.04 -2.40
CA GLY A 172 31.98 -0.86 -3.66
C GLY A 172 31.26 -0.09 -4.76
N TYR A 173 30.12 0.55 -4.47
CA TYR A 173 29.47 1.47 -5.40
C TYR A 173 30.07 2.88 -5.32
N THR A 174 30.07 3.58 -6.45
CA THR A 174 30.42 5.00 -6.49
C THR A 174 29.26 5.84 -5.94
N PRO A 175 29.53 7.01 -5.31
CA PRO A 175 28.47 7.91 -4.84
C PRO A 175 27.49 8.30 -5.93
N HIS A 176 27.98 8.51 -7.16
CA HIS A 176 27.16 8.80 -8.33
C HIS A 176 26.18 7.66 -8.62
N HIS A 177 26.66 6.42 -8.68
CA HIS A 177 25.80 5.27 -8.95
C HIS A 177 24.77 5.05 -7.82
N SER A 178 25.23 5.06 -6.56
CA SER A 178 24.35 4.91 -5.41
C SER A 178 23.26 5.98 -5.39
N PHE A 179 23.61 7.25 -5.57
CA PHE A 179 22.65 8.35 -5.53
C PHE A 179 21.63 8.27 -6.68
N PHE A 180 22.08 8.32 -7.92
CA PHE A 180 21.18 8.50 -9.06
C PHE A 180 20.42 7.24 -9.47
N PHE A 181 20.98 6.05 -9.25
CA PHE A 181 20.43 4.79 -9.79
C PHE A 181 19.88 3.83 -8.71
N ILE A 182 20.14 4.09 -7.43
CA ILE A 182 19.60 3.28 -6.33
C ILE A 182 18.74 4.13 -5.39
N ILE A 183 19.33 5.16 -4.77
CA ILE A 183 18.68 5.97 -3.74
C ILE A 183 17.52 6.77 -4.33
N VAL A 184 17.78 7.60 -5.34
CA VAL A 184 16.77 8.46 -5.95
C VAL A 184 15.54 7.66 -6.41
N PRO A 185 15.67 6.53 -7.13
CA PRO A 185 14.53 5.69 -7.48
C PRO A 185 13.69 5.19 -6.31
N ILE A 186 14.34 4.82 -5.19
CA ILE A 186 13.63 4.39 -3.98
C ILE A 186 12.74 5.52 -3.43
N ILE A 187 13.24 6.76 -3.45
CA ILE A 187 12.55 7.93 -2.89
C ILE A 187 11.93 8.86 -3.97
N ALA A 188 11.72 8.36 -5.19
CA ALA A 188 11.20 9.15 -6.31
C ALA A 188 9.67 9.31 -6.29
N GLY A 189 8.96 8.61 -5.40
CA GLY A 189 7.49 8.63 -5.37
C GLY A 189 6.82 7.60 -6.27
N GLY A 190 7.54 6.51 -6.62
CA GLY A 190 6.99 5.36 -7.35
C GLY A 190 7.19 5.39 -8.85
N VAL A 191 6.57 4.41 -9.54
CA VAL A 191 6.80 4.20 -10.98
C VAL A 191 6.19 5.33 -11.81
N GLY A 192 4.88 5.55 -11.67
CA GLY A 192 4.13 6.47 -12.54
C GLY A 192 4.51 7.95 -12.35
N GLU A 193 4.65 8.39 -11.11
CA GLU A 193 4.86 9.81 -10.76
C GLU A 193 6.33 10.15 -10.50
N GLY A 194 7.19 9.13 -10.34
CA GLY A 194 8.60 9.29 -10.02
C GLY A 194 9.51 8.80 -11.15
N ILE A 195 9.64 7.48 -11.25
CA ILE A 195 10.62 6.82 -12.13
C ILE A 195 10.38 7.15 -13.60
N LEU A 196 9.13 7.22 -14.07
CA LEU A 196 8.83 7.58 -15.46
C LEU A 196 9.32 9.02 -15.81
N PRO A 197 8.89 10.09 -15.10
CA PRO A 197 9.45 11.42 -15.31
C PRO A 197 10.97 11.49 -15.14
N LEU A 198 11.52 10.80 -14.12
CA LEU A 198 12.96 10.75 -13.86
C LEU A 198 13.73 10.14 -15.03
N SER A 199 13.22 9.03 -15.61
CA SER A 199 13.84 8.34 -16.74
C SER A 199 13.82 9.20 -17.99
N ILE A 200 12.75 9.97 -18.23
CA ILE A 200 12.68 10.92 -19.34
C ILE A 200 13.72 12.03 -19.17
N ALA A 201 13.82 12.59 -17.96
CA ALA A 201 14.79 13.65 -17.66
C ALA A 201 16.23 13.16 -17.80
N TYR A 202 16.54 11.99 -17.24
CA TYR A 202 17.87 11.37 -17.35
C TYR A 202 18.21 10.98 -18.79
N SER A 203 17.23 10.49 -19.57
CA SER A 203 17.41 10.17 -20.99
C SER A 203 17.87 11.39 -21.79
N GLN A 204 17.29 12.55 -21.53
CA GLN A 204 17.67 13.81 -22.18
C GLN A 204 19.08 14.29 -21.78
N ILE A 205 19.52 14.00 -20.55
CA ILE A 205 20.84 14.42 -20.04
C ILE A 205 21.94 13.45 -20.49
N LEU A 206 21.69 12.15 -20.40
CA LEU A 206 22.68 11.08 -20.62
C LEU A 206 22.72 10.59 -22.07
N GLY A 207 21.74 10.93 -22.90
CA GLY A 207 21.65 10.49 -24.30
C GLY A 207 21.31 8.99 -24.47
N VAL A 208 20.82 8.33 -23.42
CA VAL A 208 20.37 6.93 -23.44
C VAL A 208 18.84 6.85 -23.53
N SER A 209 18.29 5.71 -23.94
CA SER A 209 16.82 5.56 -24.03
C SER A 209 16.14 5.57 -22.66
N ALA A 210 14.98 6.22 -22.57
CA ALA A 210 14.15 6.20 -21.35
C ALA A 210 13.75 4.78 -20.96
N GLU A 211 13.47 3.89 -21.93
CA GLU A 211 13.15 2.48 -21.67
C GLU A 211 14.27 1.75 -20.94
N SER A 212 15.53 1.94 -21.37
CA SER A 212 16.68 1.32 -20.70
C SER A 212 16.83 1.82 -19.26
N LEU A 213 16.55 3.10 -19.00
CA LEU A 213 16.60 3.68 -17.66
C LEU A 213 15.44 3.15 -16.81
N ILE A 214 14.25 2.98 -17.36
CA ILE A 214 13.10 2.42 -16.63
C ILE A 214 13.43 1.02 -16.10
N SER A 215 13.94 0.13 -16.94
CA SER A 215 14.35 -1.22 -16.52
C SER A 215 15.46 -1.20 -15.47
N GLN A 216 16.34 -0.19 -15.48
CA GLN A 216 17.39 -0.05 -14.48
C GLN A 216 16.89 0.50 -13.14
N LEU A 217 15.94 1.43 -13.14
CA LEU A 217 15.52 2.19 -11.95
C LEU A 217 14.36 1.52 -11.19
N ILE A 218 13.45 0.82 -11.88
CA ILE A 218 12.31 0.13 -11.23
C ILE A 218 12.75 -0.88 -10.15
N PRO A 219 13.77 -1.74 -10.38
CA PRO A 219 14.20 -2.71 -9.38
C PRO A 219 14.53 -2.13 -8.01
N ALA A 220 15.17 -0.96 -7.97
CA ALA A 220 15.48 -0.25 -6.73
C ALA A 220 14.19 0.10 -5.95
N ALA A 221 13.20 0.68 -6.64
CA ALA A 221 11.93 1.04 -6.02
C ALA A 221 11.12 -0.17 -5.55
N VAL A 222 11.14 -1.28 -6.30
CA VAL A 222 10.48 -2.52 -5.89
C VAL A 222 11.10 -3.06 -4.61
N ILE A 223 12.44 -3.19 -4.56
CA ILE A 223 13.15 -3.71 -3.38
C ILE A 223 12.97 -2.76 -2.19
N GLY A 224 13.08 -1.45 -2.40
CA GLY A 224 12.80 -0.43 -1.39
C GLY A 224 11.41 -0.58 -0.78
N ASN A 225 10.40 -0.79 -1.62
CA ASN A 225 9.02 -1.00 -1.18
C ASN A 225 8.86 -2.27 -0.32
N VAL A 226 9.52 -3.39 -0.66
CA VAL A 226 9.51 -4.60 0.19
C VAL A 226 10.06 -4.31 1.57
N ILE A 227 11.21 -3.66 1.63
CA ILE A 227 11.86 -3.34 2.89
C ILE A 227 10.99 -2.38 3.71
N ALA A 228 10.32 -1.42 3.06
CA ALA A 228 9.41 -0.49 3.70
C ALA A 228 8.17 -1.20 4.28
N ILE A 229 7.59 -2.18 3.55
CA ILE A 229 6.48 -3.02 4.05
C ILE A 229 6.90 -3.80 5.30
N ILE A 230 8.09 -4.42 5.28
CA ILE A 230 8.63 -5.17 6.42
C ILE A 230 8.87 -4.23 7.60
N CYS A 231 9.47 -3.06 7.36
CA CYS A 231 9.69 -2.04 8.38
C CYS A 231 8.37 -1.56 9.01
N ALA A 232 7.32 -1.36 8.21
CA ALA A 232 6.01 -0.97 8.71
C ALA A 232 5.36 -2.06 9.57
N GLY A 233 5.47 -3.33 9.19
CA GLY A 233 5.05 -4.45 10.03
C GLY A 233 5.83 -4.51 11.35
N ALA A 234 7.15 -4.34 11.30
CA ALA A 234 8.00 -4.26 12.49
C ALA A 234 7.63 -3.08 13.40
N MET A 235 7.34 -1.91 12.83
CA MET A 235 6.91 -0.72 13.58
C MET A 235 5.53 -0.91 14.22
N LYS A 236 4.59 -1.59 13.55
CA LYS A 236 3.32 -2.00 14.16
C LYS A 236 3.56 -2.86 15.40
N LYS A 237 4.38 -3.91 15.28
CA LYS A 237 4.72 -4.80 16.41
C LYS A 237 5.41 -4.06 17.55
N LEU A 238 6.27 -3.09 17.23
CA LEU A 238 6.87 -2.21 18.24
C LEU A 238 5.81 -1.38 18.96
N GLY A 239 4.86 -0.78 18.23
CA GLY A 239 3.77 0.01 18.80
C GLY A 239 2.78 -0.81 19.63
N GLU A 240 2.55 -2.08 19.31
CA GLU A 240 1.74 -2.99 20.12
C GLU A 240 2.45 -3.36 21.44
N LYS A 241 3.79 -3.49 21.43
CA LYS A 241 4.59 -3.74 22.63
C LYS A 241 4.81 -2.49 23.49
N ARG A 242 4.84 -1.31 22.87
CA ARG A 242 5.11 -0.01 23.51
C ARG A 242 4.00 0.99 23.17
N PRO A 243 2.87 0.96 23.91
CA PRO A 243 1.73 1.81 23.65
C PRO A 243 2.04 3.32 23.72
N GLU A 244 3.07 3.73 24.47
CA GLU A 244 3.49 5.13 24.59
C GLU A 244 4.07 5.73 23.29
N LEU A 245 4.54 4.86 22.39
CA LEU A 245 5.07 5.22 21.08
C LEU A 245 4.00 5.17 19.98
N ASN A 246 2.82 4.65 20.30
CA ASN A 246 1.79 4.25 19.37
C ASN A 246 0.55 5.15 19.48
N GLY A 247 0.21 5.82 18.39
CA GLY A 247 -1.00 6.64 18.24
C GLY A 247 -2.22 5.91 17.68
N ASN A 248 -2.14 4.60 17.41
CA ASN A 248 -3.23 3.76 16.88
C ASN A 248 -3.95 4.37 15.66
N GLY A 249 -3.19 4.98 14.76
CA GLY A 249 -3.69 5.64 13.55
C GLY A 249 -3.74 7.16 13.65
N ARG A 250 -3.33 7.75 14.79
CA ARG A 250 -3.17 9.19 14.97
C ARG A 250 -1.71 9.59 14.84
N LEU A 251 -1.42 10.52 13.93
CA LEU A 251 -0.05 10.97 13.68
C LEU A 251 0.45 11.96 14.74
N VAL A 252 -0.41 12.87 15.22
CA VAL A 252 -0.04 13.97 16.13
C VAL A 252 -0.57 13.74 17.53
N LYS A 253 0.25 14.04 18.54
CA LYS A 253 -0.17 14.08 19.95
C LYS A 253 -0.87 15.39 20.23
N SER A 254 -2.21 15.39 20.31
CA SER A 254 -3.00 16.56 20.70
C SER A 254 -3.87 16.21 21.91
N LYS A 255 -3.86 17.07 22.95
CA LYS A 255 -4.61 16.87 24.19
C LYS A 255 -6.13 16.92 23.94
N GLU A 256 -6.60 17.93 23.21
CA GLU A 256 -8.00 18.07 22.78
C GLU A 256 -8.45 16.90 21.90
N ALA A 257 -7.55 16.37 21.05
CA ALA A 257 -7.86 15.23 20.19
C ALA A 257 -7.90 13.91 20.96
N ASN A 258 -7.18 13.79 22.08
CA ASN A 258 -7.19 12.59 22.90
C ASN A 258 -8.49 12.48 23.73
N GLU A 259 -8.99 13.59 24.28
CA GLU A 259 -10.24 13.62 25.07
C GLU A 259 -11.49 13.30 24.24
N ILE A 260 -11.54 13.71 22.97
CA ILE A 260 -12.69 13.46 22.09
C ILE A 260 -12.64 12.04 21.48
N PHE A 261 -11.46 11.46 21.29
CA PHE A 261 -11.31 10.11 20.72
C PHE A 261 -11.49 9.00 21.78
N GLU A 262 -11.41 9.34 23.07
CA GLU A 262 -11.88 8.48 24.16
C GLU A 262 -13.42 8.43 24.23
N GLN A 263 -14.13 9.32 23.53
CA GLN A 263 -15.54 9.09 23.26
C GLN A 263 -15.63 7.95 22.24
N PRO A 264 -16.36 6.86 22.54
CA PRO A 264 -16.57 5.80 21.57
C PRO A 264 -17.14 6.44 20.30
N ASP A 265 -16.60 6.07 19.12
CA ASP A 265 -17.21 6.35 17.81
C ASP A 265 -18.72 6.13 18.02
N MET A 266 -19.52 7.20 18.13
CA MET A 266 -20.96 7.04 18.31
C MET A 266 -21.39 6.21 17.12
N ASP A 267 -21.82 4.98 17.40
CA ASP A 267 -21.99 3.88 16.47
C ASP A 267 -22.95 4.32 15.37
N THR A 268 -22.41 5.03 14.40
CA THR A 268 -23.20 5.77 13.42
C THR A 268 -23.64 4.66 12.49
N LYS A 269 -24.92 4.29 12.61
CA LYS A 269 -25.51 3.22 11.81
C LYS A 269 -25.03 3.38 10.37
N VAL A 270 -24.47 2.30 9.82
CA VAL A 270 -24.00 2.28 8.44
C VAL A 270 -25.18 2.59 7.54
N ASP A 271 -25.04 3.62 6.71
CA ASP A 271 -26.06 4.05 5.76
C ASP A 271 -25.47 3.94 4.36
N PHE A 272 -25.97 2.95 3.61
CA PHE A 272 -25.51 2.66 2.26
C PHE A 272 -25.80 3.80 1.27
N SER A 273 -26.86 4.59 1.50
CA SER A 273 -27.17 5.76 0.67
C SER A 273 -26.14 6.85 0.89
N LEU A 274 -25.75 7.09 2.15
CA LEU A 274 -24.67 8.03 2.48
C LEU A 274 -23.31 7.57 1.96
N MET A 275 -23.04 6.25 1.94
CA MET A 275 -21.85 5.71 1.28
C MET A 275 -21.84 6.03 -0.22
N GLY A 276 -23.00 5.94 -0.90
CA GLY A 276 -23.15 6.35 -2.29
C GLY A 276 -22.80 7.83 -2.52
N ALA A 277 -23.19 8.72 -1.62
CA ALA A 277 -22.75 10.12 -1.66
C ALA A 277 -21.24 10.25 -1.46
N GLY A 278 -20.64 9.42 -0.60
CA GLY A 278 -19.19 9.33 -0.42
C GLY A 278 -18.44 8.97 -1.69
N VAL A 279 -19.00 8.08 -2.53
CA VAL A 279 -18.43 7.76 -3.87
C VAL A 279 -18.37 9.02 -4.74
N LEU A 280 -19.49 9.76 -4.82
CA LEU A 280 -19.57 10.97 -5.62
C LEU A 280 -18.58 12.04 -5.13
N VAL A 281 -18.46 12.22 -3.82
CA VAL A 281 -17.50 13.14 -3.21
C VAL A 281 -16.06 12.78 -3.57
N ALA A 282 -15.68 11.50 -3.48
CA ALA A 282 -14.36 11.03 -3.87
C ALA A 282 -14.08 11.31 -5.36
N CYS A 283 -14.99 10.91 -6.25
CA CYS A 283 -14.84 11.15 -7.70
C CYS A 283 -14.76 12.64 -8.03
N THR A 284 -15.61 13.47 -7.44
CA THR A 284 -15.65 14.91 -7.71
C THR A 284 -14.38 15.60 -7.25
N THR A 285 -13.87 15.27 -6.05
CA THR A 285 -12.63 15.85 -5.52
C THR A 285 -11.42 15.45 -6.38
N PHE A 286 -11.38 14.21 -6.86
CA PHE A 286 -10.33 13.74 -7.76
C PHE A 286 -10.36 14.47 -9.11
N ILE A 287 -11.53 14.56 -9.75
CA ILE A 287 -11.71 15.29 -11.02
C ILE A 287 -11.34 16.77 -10.86
N PHE A 288 -11.76 17.40 -9.76
CA PHE A 288 -11.41 18.77 -9.46
C PHE A 288 -9.89 18.97 -9.29
N GLY A 289 -9.21 18.01 -8.64
CA GLY A 289 -7.75 18.00 -8.55
C GLY A 289 -7.09 17.99 -9.93
N GLY A 290 -7.56 17.13 -10.85
CA GLY A 290 -7.06 17.09 -12.23
C GLY A 290 -7.40 18.34 -13.05
N LEU A 291 -8.55 18.97 -12.80
CA LEU A 291 -8.89 20.26 -13.43
C LEU A 291 -7.89 21.35 -12.99
N LEU A 292 -7.58 21.43 -11.71
CA LEU A 292 -6.61 22.39 -11.18
C LEU A 292 -5.17 22.10 -11.63
N GLU A 293 -4.81 20.84 -11.84
CA GLU A 293 -3.50 20.45 -12.36
C GLU A 293 -3.19 21.13 -13.70
N SER A 294 -4.21 21.32 -14.55
CA SER A 294 -4.05 21.99 -15.86
C SER A 294 -3.68 23.49 -15.73
N PHE A 295 -3.98 24.11 -14.59
CA PHE A 295 -3.68 25.51 -14.32
C PHE A 295 -2.38 25.67 -13.51
N VAL A 296 -2.18 24.83 -12.50
CA VAL A 296 -1.10 24.99 -11.50
C VAL A 296 0.10 24.07 -11.80
N HIS A 297 -0.03 23.10 -12.71
CA HIS A 297 1.01 22.12 -13.06
C HIS A 297 1.54 21.30 -11.85
N ILE A 298 0.70 21.13 -10.83
CA ILE A 298 0.95 20.27 -9.66
C ILE A 298 0.13 18.99 -9.85
N PRO A 299 0.68 17.79 -9.52
CA PRO A 299 -0.03 16.53 -9.67
C PRO A 299 -1.44 16.56 -9.06
N GLY A 300 -2.46 16.20 -9.86
CA GLY A 300 -3.87 16.32 -9.50
C GLY A 300 -4.25 15.68 -8.17
N PRO A 301 -3.71 14.50 -7.78
CA PRO A 301 -4.06 13.93 -6.49
C PRO A 301 -3.44 14.64 -5.28
N ILE A 302 -2.37 15.43 -5.44
CA ILE A 302 -1.90 16.35 -4.38
C ILE A 302 -2.94 17.45 -4.20
N LEU A 303 -3.42 18.02 -5.31
CA LEU A 303 -4.46 19.05 -5.29
C LEU A 303 -5.78 18.51 -4.71
N MET A 304 -6.10 17.24 -4.94
CA MET A 304 -7.21 16.55 -4.28
C MET A 304 -7.05 16.50 -2.75
N ILE A 305 -5.85 16.20 -2.23
CA ILE A 305 -5.58 16.22 -0.78
C ILE A 305 -5.78 17.63 -0.22
N VAL A 306 -5.21 18.64 -0.87
CA VAL A 306 -5.33 20.04 -0.46
C VAL A 306 -6.80 20.47 -0.47
N LEU A 307 -7.55 20.13 -1.51
CA LEU A 307 -8.97 20.44 -1.61
C LEU A 307 -9.78 19.77 -0.50
N ALA A 308 -9.61 18.46 -0.29
CA ALA A 308 -10.31 17.73 0.77
C ALA A 308 -9.98 18.32 2.16
N ALA A 309 -8.71 18.69 2.39
CA ALA A 309 -8.29 19.32 3.62
C ALA A 309 -8.90 20.72 3.80
N LEU A 310 -8.99 21.51 2.73
CA LEU A 310 -9.63 22.83 2.73
C LEU A 310 -11.13 22.73 2.99
N ILE A 311 -11.83 21.81 2.33
CA ILE A 311 -13.26 21.51 2.57
C ILE A 311 -13.48 21.19 4.05
N LYS A 312 -12.61 20.35 4.63
CA LYS A 312 -12.69 19.97 6.04
C LYS A 312 -12.38 21.13 6.98
N TYR A 313 -11.36 21.93 6.67
CA TYR A 313 -10.91 23.05 7.50
C TYR A 313 -11.96 24.16 7.55
N LEU A 314 -12.51 24.54 6.39
CA LEU A 314 -13.56 25.55 6.25
C LEU A 314 -14.93 25.06 6.72
N ASN A 315 -15.07 23.75 6.97
CA ASN A 315 -16.32 23.11 7.37
C ASN A 315 -17.49 23.38 6.39
N VAL A 316 -17.18 23.40 5.09
CA VAL A 316 -18.16 23.71 4.03
C VAL A 316 -19.12 22.54 3.79
N MET A 317 -18.64 21.31 3.98
CA MET A 317 -19.42 20.10 3.73
C MET A 317 -20.25 19.69 4.96
N PRO A 318 -21.55 19.40 4.82
CA PRO A 318 -22.38 18.87 5.92
C PRO A 318 -21.82 17.59 6.54
N GLN A 319 -21.99 17.43 7.85
CA GLN A 319 -21.42 16.30 8.62
C GLN A 319 -21.90 14.93 8.11
N HIS A 320 -23.15 14.81 7.64
CA HIS A 320 -23.67 13.54 7.13
C HIS A 320 -22.93 13.08 5.85
N LEU A 321 -22.51 14.00 4.98
CA LEU A 321 -21.70 13.67 3.79
C LEU A 321 -20.26 13.31 4.16
N GLN A 322 -19.69 13.97 5.18
CA GLN A 322 -18.39 13.59 5.73
C GLN A 322 -18.43 12.17 6.30
N ASN A 323 -19.48 11.83 7.06
CA ASN A 323 -19.69 10.49 7.59
C ASN A 323 -19.88 9.45 6.47
N GLY A 324 -20.67 9.78 5.43
CA GLY A 324 -20.83 8.91 4.25
C GLY A 324 -19.51 8.63 3.53
N SER A 325 -18.67 9.65 3.35
CA SER A 325 -17.33 9.51 2.78
C SER A 325 -16.41 8.64 3.65
N GLN A 326 -16.49 8.79 4.98
CA GLN A 326 -15.75 7.95 5.92
C GLN A 326 -16.21 6.50 5.91
N GLN A 327 -17.52 6.24 5.85
CA GLN A 327 -18.09 4.88 5.73
C GLN A 327 -17.66 4.23 4.41
N PHE A 328 -17.71 4.98 3.30
CA PHE A 328 -17.23 4.50 2.00
C PHE A 328 -15.74 4.13 2.03
N TYR A 329 -14.88 4.98 2.61
CA TYR A 329 -13.47 4.66 2.85
C TYR A 329 -13.29 3.36 3.66
N LYS A 330 -14.01 3.22 4.80
CA LYS A 330 -13.92 2.03 5.65
C LYS A 330 -14.33 0.76 4.88
N PHE A 331 -15.33 0.84 4.00
CA PHE A 331 -15.72 -0.26 3.11
C PHE A 331 -14.63 -0.59 2.09
N VAL A 332 -14.12 0.41 1.35
CA VAL A 332 -13.13 0.20 0.30
C VAL A 332 -11.84 -0.41 0.86
N SER A 333 -11.35 0.13 1.98
CA SER A 333 -10.13 -0.37 2.65
C SER A 333 -10.30 -1.75 3.29
N LYS A 334 -11.51 -2.16 3.69
CA LYS A 334 -11.72 -3.51 4.22
C LYS A 334 -11.92 -4.55 3.13
N SER A 335 -12.60 -4.19 2.04
CA SER A 335 -13.00 -5.13 0.99
C SER A 335 -11.97 -5.28 -0.12
N PHE A 336 -11.32 -4.19 -0.51
CA PHE A 336 -10.54 -4.14 -1.76
C PHE A 336 -9.02 -4.04 -1.59
N THR A 337 -8.50 -3.94 -0.37
CA THR A 337 -7.04 -3.79 -0.15
C THR A 337 -6.25 -4.97 -0.69
N TRP A 338 -6.57 -6.20 -0.28
CA TRP A 338 -5.84 -7.40 -0.75
C TRP A 338 -6.08 -7.69 -2.24
N PRO A 339 -7.31 -7.57 -2.76
CA PRO A 339 -7.53 -7.61 -4.21
C PRO A 339 -6.70 -6.57 -4.98
N LEU A 340 -6.64 -5.34 -4.50
CA LEU A 340 -5.82 -4.31 -5.12
C LEU A 340 -4.34 -4.72 -5.12
N MET A 341 -3.81 -5.24 -4.01
CA MET A 341 -2.42 -5.72 -3.93
C MET A 341 -2.12 -6.79 -4.99
N VAL A 342 -3.07 -7.66 -5.29
CA VAL A 342 -2.93 -8.65 -6.38
C VAL A 342 -2.82 -7.97 -7.73
N GLY A 343 -3.73 -7.03 -8.04
CA GLY A 343 -3.67 -6.25 -9.28
C GLY A 343 -2.36 -5.49 -9.41
N LEU A 344 -1.79 -5.01 -8.29
CA LEU A 344 -0.50 -4.36 -8.25
C LEU A 344 0.65 -5.31 -8.55
N GLY A 345 0.65 -6.49 -7.91
CA GLY A 345 1.65 -7.52 -8.11
C GLY A 345 1.72 -8.00 -9.56
N ILE A 346 0.56 -8.16 -10.19
CA ILE A 346 0.48 -8.61 -11.59
C ILE A 346 1.06 -7.58 -12.57
N LEU A 347 0.90 -6.28 -12.31
CA LEU A 347 1.14 -5.24 -13.34
C LEU A 347 2.33 -4.33 -13.09
N TYR A 348 2.78 -4.18 -11.84
CA TYR A 348 3.77 -3.16 -11.46
C TYR A 348 5.06 -3.73 -10.89
N ILE A 349 5.19 -5.06 -10.79
CA ILE A 349 6.41 -5.73 -10.32
C ILE A 349 6.99 -6.58 -11.46
N PRO A 350 7.91 -6.02 -12.26
CA PRO A 350 8.60 -6.76 -13.31
C PRO A 350 9.72 -7.60 -12.68
N LEU A 351 9.41 -8.85 -12.32
CA LEU A 351 10.40 -9.73 -11.69
C LEU A 351 11.58 -10.06 -12.62
N ASP A 352 11.39 -10.01 -13.93
CA ASP A 352 12.47 -10.15 -14.92
C ASP A 352 13.54 -9.08 -14.73
N ASP A 353 13.16 -7.80 -14.71
CA ASP A 353 14.10 -6.68 -14.49
C ASP A 353 14.74 -6.77 -13.10
N VAL A 354 13.96 -7.10 -12.07
CA VAL A 354 14.46 -7.23 -10.69
C VAL A 354 15.56 -8.31 -10.60
N ALA A 355 15.38 -9.44 -11.28
CA ALA A 355 16.35 -10.54 -11.26
C ALA A 355 17.69 -10.16 -11.93
N THR A 356 17.71 -9.20 -12.86
CA THR A 356 18.94 -8.77 -13.54
C THR A 356 19.80 -7.83 -12.72
N VAL A 357 19.19 -7.03 -11.83
CA VAL A 357 19.89 -5.98 -11.06
C VAL A 357 20.21 -6.42 -9.62
N ILE A 358 19.49 -7.43 -9.11
CA ILE A 358 19.63 -7.84 -7.72
C ILE A 358 21.02 -8.41 -7.41
N SER A 359 21.71 -7.78 -6.48
CA SER A 359 22.97 -8.25 -5.91
C SER A 359 22.99 -7.97 -4.41
N ILE A 360 23.85 -8.66 -3.66
CA ILE A 360 23.98 -8.43 -2.21
C ILE A 360 24.34 -6.96 -1.91
N PRO A 361 25.34 -6.34 -2.59
CA PRO A 361 25.64 -4.92 -2.43
C PRO A 361 24.41 -4.03 -2.67
N PHE A 362 23.66 -4.29 -3.75
CA PHE A 362 22.49 -3.50 -4.11
C PHE A 362 21.42 -3.54 -3.02
N VAL A 363 21.10 -4.75 -2.53
CA VAL A 363 20.11 -4.93 -1.45
C VAL A 363 20.57 -4.26 -0.16
N CYS A 364 21.86 -4.31 0.18
CA CYS A 364 22.40 -3.60 1.34
C CYS A 364 22.16 -2.09 1.26
N VAL A 365 22.37 -1.47 0.09
CA VAL A 365 22.08 -0.04 -0.11
C VAL A 365 20.59 0.24 0.04
N CYS A 366 19.72 -0.57 -0.58
CA CYS A 366 18.26 -0.41 -0.43
C CYS A 366 17.82 -0.48 1.04
N ILE A 367 18.36 -1.43 1.81
CA ILE A 367 18.09 -1.56 3.25
C ILE A 367 18.53 -0.31 3.99
N ALA A 368 19.72 0.21 3.72
CA ALA A 368 20.25 1.40 4.38
C ALA A 368 19.38 2.64 4.12
N VAL A 369 18.92 2.84 2.87
CA VAL A 369 18.04 3.96 2.49
C VAL A 369 16.73 3.91 3.26
N VAL A 370 16.05 2.76 3.23
CA VAL A 370 14.73 2.61 3.87
C VAL A 370 14.84 2.69 5.39
N LEU A 371 15.86 2.06 5.99
CA LEU A 371 16.10 2.18 7.44
C LEU A 371 16.47 3.61 7.85
N GLY A 372 17.21 4.34 7.01
CA GLY A 372 17.49 5.76 7.21
C GLY A 372 16.20 6.59 7.22
N MET A 373 15.31 6.36 6.26
CA MET A 373 14.02 7.04 6.15
C MET A 373 13.09 6.75 7.33
N VAL A 374 12.92 5.47 7.66
CA VAL A 374 12.05 4.99 8.75
C VAL A 374 12.61 5.41 10.12
N GLY A 375 13.93 5.25 10.32
CA GLY A 375 14.61 5.60 11.56
C GLY A 375 14.57 7.10 11.83
N SER A 376 14.87 7.92 10.82
CA SER A 376 14.76 9.38 10.95
C SER A 376 13.32 9.80 11.25
N GLY A 377 12.33 9.23 10.55
CA GLY A 377 10.91 9.49 10.83
C GLY A 377 10.51 9.18 12.26
N TYR A 378 11.04 8.10 12.84
CA TYR A 378 10.83 7.73 14.24
C TYR A 378 11.39 8.79 15.20
N PHE A 379 12.67 9.13 15.06
CA PHE A 379 13.35 10.05 15.98
C PHE A 379 12.88 11.50 15.80
N VAL A 380 12.85 12.00 14.57
CA VAL A 380 12.42 13.37 14.24
C VAL A 380 10.94 13.56 14.55
N GLY A 381 10.10 12.56 14.27
CA GLY A 381 8.69 12.59 14.66
C GLY A 381 8.50 12.76 16.16
N LYS A 382 9.33 12.09 16.98
CA LYS A 382 9.31 12.26 18.44
C LYS A 382 9.61 13.70 18.85
N PHE A 383 10.60 14.35 18.22
CA PHE A 383 10.92 15.76 18.47
C PHE A 383 9.81 16.72 18.03
N MET A 384 9.09 16.37 16.96
CA MET A 384 7.95 17.16 16.45
C MET A 384 6.63 16.90 17.21
N ASN A 385 6.69 16.22 18.36
CA ASN A 385 5.53 15.85 19.17
C ASN A 385 4.47 15.05 18.37
N MET A 386 4.97 14.16 17.51
CA MET A 386 4.19 13.15 16.78
C MET A 386 4.34 11.80 17.46
N TYR A 387 3.48 10.85 17.14
CA TYR A 387 3.70 9.48 17.56
C TYR A 387 4.82 8.85 16.73
N PRO A 388 5.91 8.35 17.35
CA PRO A 388 7.09 7.89 16.63
C PRO A 388 6.81 6.74 15.65
N VAL A 389 5.94 5.80 16.01
CA VAL A 389 5.60 4.65 15.15
C VAL A 389 4.89 5.12 13.88
N GLU A 390 3.91 6.01 14.02
CA GLU A 390 3.14 6.58 12.92
C GLU A 390 4.01 7.42 12.01
N SER A 391 4.85 8.27 12.60
CA SER A 391 5.79 9.10 11.86
C SER A 391 6.75 8.23 11.04
N ALA A 392 7.31 7.17 11.64
CA ALA A 392 8.20 6.24 10.95
C ALA A 392 7.54 5.49 9.78
N ILE A 393 6.29 5.05 9.95
CA ILE A 393 5.52 4.38 8.89
C ILE A 393 5.25 5.36 7.74
N VAL A 394 4.79 6.57 8.08
CA VAL A 394 4.41 7.60 7.10
C VAL A 394 5.62 8.16 6.35
N THR A 395 6.77 8.34 6.98
CA THR A 395 8.01 8.67 6.25
C THR A 395 8.50 7.48 5.44
N GLY A 396 8.37 6.25 5.95
CA GLY A 396 8.69 5.02 5.22
C GLY A 396 7.91 4.86 3.92
N CYS A 397 6.68 5.39 3.84
CA CYS A 397 5.89 5.46 2.62
C CYS A 397 6.62 6.20 1.47
N HIS A 398 7.49 7.16 1.79
CA HIS A 398 8.29 7.85 0.78
C HIS A 398 9.24 6.90 0.02
N SER A 399 9.56 5.73 0.60
CA SER A 399 10.34 4.66 -0.03
C SER A 399 9.48 3.62 -0.78
N GLY A 400 8.19 3.87 -0.96
CA GLY A 400 7.24 2.96 -1.61
C GLY A 400 7.11 3.17 -3.12
N LEU A 401 6.41 2.23 -3.78
CA LEU A 401 6.07 2.29 -5.21
C LEU A 401 4.97 3.33 -5.55
N GLY A 402 5.06 4.53 -4.96
CA GLY A 402 4.04 5.55 -5.13
C GLY A 402 2.80 5.24 -4.30
N GLY A 403 1.62 5.66 -4.76
CA GLY A 403 0.39 5.36 -4.03
C GLY A 403 0.08 3.87 -3.89
N THR A 404 0.66 3.03 -4.74
CA THR A 404 0.58 1.57 -4.62
C THR A 404 1.37 1.05 -3.41
N GLY A 405 2.58 1.58 -3.22
CA GLY A 405 3.43 1.30 -2.08
C GLY A 405 2.83 1.80 -0.78
N ASP A 406 2.25 3.01 -0.79
CA ASP A 406 1.56 3.56 0.40
C ASP A 406 0.48 2.60 0.90
N VAL A 407 -0.35 2.05 0.01
CA VAL A 407 -1.38 1.08 0.41
C VAL A 407 -0.75 -0.20 0.96
N ALA A 408 0.33 -0.71 0.37
CA ALA A 408 1.01 -1.91 0.86
C ALA A 408 1.62 -1.69 2.27
N ILE A 409 2.32 -0.57 2.46
CA ILE A 409 3.01 -0.19 3.71
C ILE A 409 1.98 0.09 4.82
N LEU A 410 0.93 0.86 4.52
CA LEU A 410 -0.12 1.17 5.50
C LEU A 410 -0.98 -0.06 5.82
N SER A 411 -1.25 -0.94 4.85
CA SER A 411 -2.02 -2.15 5.13
C SER A 411 -1.22 -3.15 5.97
N ALA A 412 0.10 -3.27 5.76
CA ALA A 412 1.00 -4.06 6.57
C ALA A 412 1.05 -3.62 8.04
N SER A 413 0.97 -2.31 8.29
CA SER A 413 0.91 -1.74 9.63
C SER A 413 -0.52 -1.60 10.20
N GLY A 414 -1.55 -1.86 9.40
CA GLY A 414 -2.96 -1.67 9.79
C GLY A 414 -3.39 -0.21 9.92
N ARG A 415 -2.74 0.72 9.21
CA ARG A 415 -2.85 2.19 9.36
C ARG A 415 -3.39 2.92 8.14
N MET A 416 -4.39 2.35 7.47
CA MET A 416 -5.01 2.95 6.28
C MET A 416 -5.53 4.38 6.50
N GLY A 417 -5.85 4.77 7.74
CA GLY A 417 -6.25 6.14 8.07
C GLY A 417 -5.15 7.19 7.91
N LEU A 418 -3.88 6.78 7.77
CA LEU A 418 -2.75 7.67 7.51
C LEU A 418 -2.50 7.91 6.01
N MET A 419 -3.34 7.38 5.12
CA MET A 419 -3.21 7.53 3.66
C MET A 419 -3.00 8.98 3.21
N PRO A 420 -3.68 10.00 3.75
CA PRO A 420 -3.46 11.39 3.33
C PRO A 420 -2.03 11.86 3.57
N PHE A 421 -1.47 11.50 4.73
CA PHE A 421 -0.10 11.83 5.10
C PHE A 421 0.89 11.06 4.24
N ALA A 422 0.69 9.76 4.05
CA ALA A 422 1.51 8.94 3.16
C ALA A 422 1.57 9.49 1.73
N GLN A 423 0.42 9.87 1.17
CA GLN A 423 0.37 10.45 -0.18
C GLN A 423 1.10 11.79 -0.28
N VAL A 424 1.08 12.61 0.77
CA VAL A 424 1.92 13.82 0.81
C VAL A 424 3.40 13.45 0.85
N SER A 425 3.80 12.51 1.71
CA SER A 425 5.17 11.93 1.74
C SER A 425 5.65 11.57 0.36
N THR A 426 4.84 10.77 -0.32
CA THR A 426 5.25 10.03 -1.50
C THR A 426 5.20 10.91 -2.74
N ARG A 427 4.14 11.68 -2.94
CA ARG A 427 3.97 12.49 -4.15
C ARG A 427 4.74 13.80 -4.10
N LEU A 428 4.63 14.54 -2.98
CA LEU A 428 5.31 15.83 -2.85
C LEU A 428 6.81 15.62 -2.59
N GLY A 429 7.16 14.68 -1.70
CA GLY A 429 8.55 14.28 -1.51
C GLY A 429 9.15 13.71 -2.80
N GLY A 430 8.42 12.84 -3.51
CA GLY A 430 8.87 12.24 -4.76
C GLY A 430 9.15 13.27 -5.85
N ALA A 431 8.20 14.18 -6.09
CA ALA A 431 8.38 15.26 -7.06
C ALA A 431 9.61 16.13 -6.71
N ALA A 432 9.78 16.49 -5.44
CA ALA A 432 10.95 17.24 -4.98
C ALA A 432 12.25 16.47 -5.24
N THR A 433 12.29 15.16 -4.91
CA THR A 433 13.45 14.29 -5.18
C THR A 433 13.77 14.23 -6.68
N VAL A 434 12.78 14.03 -7.54
CA VAL A 434 12.99 13.92 -9.00
C VAL A 434 13.55 15.23 -9.58
N ILE A 435 12.99 16.38 -9.17
CA ILE A 435 13.46 17.70 -9.61
C ILE A 435 14.90 17.92 -9.14
N CYS A 436 15.19 17.70 -7.86
CA CYS A 436 16.53 17.84 -7.31
C CYS A 436 17.53 16.92 -8.00
N ALA A 437 17.19 15.64 -8.17
CA ALA A 437 18.05 14.66 -8.82
C ALA A 437 18.35 15.03 -10.28
N THR A 438 17.35 15.52 -11.02
CA THR A 438 17.51 15.98 -12.41
C THR A 438 18.48 17.16 -12.50
N ILE A 439 18.31 18.16 -11.63
CA ILE A 439 19.21 19.32 -11.57
C ILE A 439 20.64 18.88 -11.24
N LEU A 440 20.79 18.04 -10.22
CA LEU A 440 22.11 17.54 -9.80
C LEU A 440 22.76 16.70 -10.89
N LEU A 441 22.02 15.83 -11.58
CA LEU A 441 22.58 15.02 -12.66
C LEU A 441 23.12 15.89 -13.78
N ARG A 442 22.38 16.94 -14.18
CA ARG A 442 22.83 17.90 -15.18
C ARG A 442 24.06 18.71 -14.77
N MET A 443 24.28 18.90 -13.46
CA MET A 443 25.47 19.59 -12.96
C MET A 443 26.70 18.68 -12.87
N PHE A 444 26.50 17.38 -12.68
CA PHE A 444 27.56 16.40 -12.48
C PHE A 444 27.83 15.51 -13.71
N THR A 445 27.15 15.77 -14.82
CA THR A 445 27.37 15.19 -16.16
C THR A 445 27.83 16.31 -17.08
#